data_AF-A0A1B9L303-F1
#
_entry.id   AF-A0A1B9L303-F1
#
_cell.length_a   1.000
_cell.length_b   1.000
_cell.length_c   1.000
_cell.angle_alpha   90.00
_cell.angle_beta   90.00
_cell.angle_gamma   90.00
#
_symmetry.space_group_name_H-M   'P 1'
#
loop_
_entity.id
_entity.type
_entity.pdbx_description
1 polymer ?
#
loop_
_entity_poly.entity_id
_entity_poly.type
_entity_poly.pdbx_seq_one_letter_code
_entity_poly.pdbx_strand_id
1 'polypeptide(L)'
;MIVRIELNQLEKRSNYYFYNDTPFNGEAYDHRDNQLYQVYEITDGVITGSRDYGALQAEGMIKIDYDLLNSGEYFDYEMNQLPYYFQGQPFTGIAYEYRFGFVLAEAIFINSWLVEYISFFADGTGRLKRYEKNDIDITETTGDREWYLEWENNACKRIESRYLDYAETDHSGNLELHFNEQKQIEQVIIKDDYAYVSLLVPRDDLGLDFKTFDDLLAKQDIFADNLSIWSIEDSLFNQWLDRGLLNQVKQLELFHTNVQPLTITKIQKLHSLQQLKISEWKIYETDKPLFIKQQKQRFYELASALFLLKESCSIDVILEDDDENIFEKYLPDDLKQQLT
;
A
#
# COMPACT_ATOMS: atom_id res chain seq x y z
N MET A 1 19.12 -1.08 -9.29
CA MET A 1 18.55 -2.42 -9.04
C MET A 1 19.71 -3.39 -8.94
N ILE A 2 19.64 -4.38 -8.06
CA ILE A 2 20.77 -5.25 -7.72
C ILE A 2 20.31 -6.70 -7.85
N VAL A 3 20.96 -7.48 -8.72
CA VAL A 3 20.70 -8.92 -8.87
C VAL A 3 21.23 -9.66 -7.65
N ARG A 4 20.45 -10.57 -7.08
CA ARG A 4 20.79 -11.33 -5.88
C ARG A 4 20.75 -12.82 -6.17
N ILE A 5 21.87 -13.50 -6.03
CA ILE A 5 22.04 -14.90 -6.46
C ILE A 5 22.83 -15.67 -5.40
N GLU A 6 22.60 -16.98 -5.30
CA GLU A 6 23.51 -17.85 -4.54
C GLU A 6 24.89 -17.87 -5.20
N LEU A 7 25.95 -17.77 -4.41
CA LEU A 7 27.34 -17.78 -4.90
C LEU A 7 27.67 -19.06 -5.70
N ASN A 8 27.05 -20.19 -5.32
CA ASN A 8 27.24 -21.49 -5.98
C ASN A 8 26.70 -21.54 -7.43
N GLN A 9 25.89 -20.56 -7.84
CA GLN A 9 25.37 -20.43 -9.21
C GLN A 9 26.33 -19.68 -10.13
N LEU A 10 27.34 -19.02 -9.56
CA LEU A 10 28.34 -18.28 -10.31
C LEU A 10 29.51 -19.19 -10.68
N GLU A 11 29.87 -19.20 -11.96
CA GLU A 11 31.08 -19.88 -12.41
C GLU A 11 32.31 -19.07 -12.01
N LYS A 12 33.18 -19.66 -11.20
CA LYS A 12 34.46 -19.07 -10.83
C LYS A 12 35.55 -19.42 -11.84
N ARG A 13 36.01 -18.42 -12.61
CA ARG A 13 37.16 -18.55 -13.52
C ARG A 13 38.32 -17.71 -12.99
N SER A 14 39.31 -18.39 -12.41
CA SER A 14 40.42 -17.74 -11.70
C SER A 14 39.89 -16.84 -10.55
N ASN A 15 39.99 -15.52 -10.69
CA ASN A 15 39.56 -14.53 -9.70
C ASN A 15 38.26 -13.81 -10.08
N TYR A 16 37.57 -14.27 -11.13
CA TYR A 16 36.38 -13.64 -11.67
C TYR A 16 35.16 -14.57 -11.55
N TYR A 17 34.00 -13.98 -11.30
CA TYR A 17 32.71 -14.64 -11.19
C TYR A 17 31.81 -14.32 -12.38
N PHE A 18 31.21 -15.35 -12.98
CA PHE A 18 30.39 -15.24 -14.18
C PHE A 18 29.01 -15.85 -13.95
N TYR A 19 27.99 -15.25 -14.57
CA TYR A 19 26.67 -15.84 -14.72
C TYR A 19 26.35 -15.92 -16.22
N ASN A 20 26.05 -17.12 -16.73
CA ASN A 20 25.83 -17.37 -18.16
C ASN A 20 26.90 -16.72 -19.06
N ASP A 21 28.17 -17.04 -18.82
CA ASP A 21 29.35 -16.53 -19.54
C ASP A 21 29.60 -15.02 -19.46
N THR A 22 28.79 -14.28 -18.70
CA THR A 22 28.93 -12.82 -18.54
C THR A 22 29.52 -12.49 -17.17
N PRO A 23 30.51 -11.58 -17.05
CA PRO A 23 30.99 -11.09 -15.77
C PRO A 23 29.82 -10.62 -14.90
N PHE A 24 29.68 -11.18 -13.70
CA PHE A 24 28.53 -10.92 -12.85
C PHE A 24 28.60 -9.52 -12.22
N ASN A 25 27.44 -8.88 -12.08
CA ASN A 25 27.25 -7.60 -11.42
C ASN A 25 26.05 -7.72 -10.48
N GLY A 26 26.27 -7.63 -9.16
CA GLY A 26 25.22 -7.80 -8.15
C GLY A 26 25.75 -8.34 -6.83
N GLU A 27 24.89 -9.04 -6.10
CA GLU A 27 25.16 -9.61 -4.79
C GLU A 27 25.11 -11.14 -4.86
N ALA A 28 26.15 -11.77 -4.31
CA ALA A 28 26.27 -13.22 -4.24
C ALA A 28 26.24 -13.71 -2.80
N TYR A 29 25.27 -14.57 -2.48
CA TYR A 29 25.00 -15.08 -1.13
C TYR A 29 25.73 -16.41 -0.96
N ASP A 30 26.75 -16.44 -0.09
CA ASP A 30 27.56 -17.62 0.22
C ASP A 30 26.90 -18.40 1.36
N HIS A 31 26.11 -19.40 1.00
CA HIS A 31 25.53 -20.33 1.97
C HIS A 31 26.45 -21.54 2.20
N ARG A 32 26.64 -21.89 3.47
CA ARG A 32 27.38 -23.07 3.91
C ARG A 32 26.58 -23.79 4.98
N ASP A 33 26.34 -25.08 4.79
CA ASP A 33 25.51 -25.90 5.70
C ASP A 33 24.15 -25.24 6.00
N ASN A 34 23.51 -24.70 4.95
CA ASN A 34 22.22 -24.00 4.99
C ASN A 34 22.20 -22.73 5.87
N GLN A 35 23.37 -22.16 6.19
CA GLN A 35 23.51 -20.88 6.88
C GLN A 35 24.19 -19.86 5.95
N LEU A 36 23.75 -18.61 5.99
CA LEU A 36 24.44 -17.55 5.27
C LEU A 36 25.76 -17.25 5.98
N TYR A 37 26.87 -17.48 5.28
CA TYR A 37 28.21 -17.13 5.73
C TYR A 37 28.54 -15.66 5.44
N GLN A 38 28.27 -15.20 4.21
CA GLN A 38 28.61 -13.85 3.77
C GLN A 38 27.83 -13.48 2.51
N VAL A 39 27.51 -12.20 2.33
CA VAL A 39 27.09 -11.64 1.04
C VAL A 39 28.26 -10.88 0.42
N TYR A 40 28.60 -11.21 -0.82
CA TYR A 40 29.65 -10.53 -1.59
C TYR A 40 29.05 -9.58 -2.61
N GLU A 41 29.54 -8.34 -2.64
CA GLU A 41 29.24 -7.36 -3.68
C GLU A 41 30.21 -7.57 -4.84
N ILE A 42 29.70 -7.88 -6.02
CA ILE A 42 30.49 -8.21 -7.20
C ILE A 42 30.22 -7.18 -8.29
N THR A 43 31.29 -6.55 -8.79
CA THR A 43 31.26 -5.64 -9.94
C THR A 43 32.20 -6.16 -11.01
N ASP A 44 31.72 -6.29 -12.24
CA ASP A 44 32.45 -6.85 -13.38
C ASP A 44 33.19 -8.18 -13.06
N GLY A 45 32.48 -9.05 -12.32
CA GLY A 45 32.98 -10.35 -11.89
C GLY A 45 33.99 -10.30 -10.74
N VAL A 46 34.34 -9.14 -10.20
CA VAL A 46 35.29 -8.98 -9.09
C VAL A 46 34.56 -8.68 -7.79
N ILE A 47 34.92 -9.37 -6.71
CA ILE A 47 34.42 -9.03 -5.37
C ILE A 47 34.99 -7.65 -4.98
N THR A 48 34.09 -6.72 -4.72
CA THR A 48 34.37 -5.31 -4.36
C THR A 48 34.01 -4.97 -2.93
N GLY A 49 33.16 -5.78 -2.30
CA GLY A 49 32.71 -5.62 -0.93
C GLY A 49 32.16 -6.91 -0.37
N SER A 50 31.96 -6.94 0.95
CA SER A 50 31.34 -8.06 1.64
C SER A 50 30.65 -7.60 2.91
N ARG A 51 29.53 -8.22 3.24
CA ARG A 51 28.75 -7.92 4.45
C ARG A 51 28.04 -9.16 4.98
N ASP A 52 27.64 -9.10 6.25
CA ASP A 52 27.17 -10.25 7.02
C ASP A 52 25.70 -10.64 6.73
N TYR A 53 24.97 -9.78 6.01
CA TYR A 53 23.55 -9.92 5.71
C TYR A 53 23.21 -9.34 4.33
N GLY A 54 22.03 -9.67 3.82
CA GLY A 54 21.52 -9.22 2.53
C GLY A 54 20.99 -7.79 2.52
N ALA A 55 19.74 -7.63 2.11
CA ALA A 55 18.99 -6.38 2.10
C ALA A 55 18.43 -6.01 3.49
N LEU A 56 18.18 -6.99 4.35
CA LEU A 56 17.73 -6.77 5.73
C LEU A 56 18.93 -6.77 6.69
N GLN A 57 19.11 -5.68 7.43
CA GLN A 57 20.24 -5.52 8.36
C GLN A 57 19.86 -6.10 9.72
N ALA A 58 20.56 -7.15 10.17
CA ALA A 58 20.38 -7.66 11.52
C ALA A 58 21.69 -8.28 12.04
N GLU A 59 22.58 -7.44 12.56
CA GLU A 59 23.88 -7.87 13.07
C GLU A 59 23.72 -8.85 14.24
N GLY A 60 24.52 -9.92 14.22
CA GLY A 60 24.56 -10.92 15.30
C GLY A 60 23.39 -11.90 15.32
N MET A 61 22.44 -11.80 14.39
CA MET A 61 21.33 -12.74 14.27
C MET A 61 21.73 -14.04 13.56
N ILE A 62 21.03 -15.12 13.87
CA ILE A 62 21.13 -16.39 13.14
C ILE A 62 20.61 -16.17 11.71
N LYS A 63 21.28 -16.72 10.71
CA LYS A 63 20.95 -16.55 9.29
C LYS A 63 20.85 -17.90 8.61
N ILE A 64 19.66 -18.30 8.19
CA ILE A 64 19.40 -19.65 7.68
C ILE A 64 18.64 -19.61 6.36
N ASP A 65 18.68 -20.72 5.63
CA ASP A 65 17.72 -20.99 4.59
C ASP A 65 16.29 -21.09 5.18
N TYR A 66 15.32 -20.48 4.51
CA TYR A 66 13.91 -20.51 4.89
C TYR A 66 13.35 -21.94 4.94
N ASP A 67 13.85 -22.85 4.12
CA ASP A 67 13.43 -24.27 4.09
C ASP A 67 13.72 -25.01 5.40
N LEU A 68 14.53 -24.44 6.30
CA LEU A 68 14.79 -24.99 7.63
C LEU A 68 13.76 -24.61 8.70
N LEU A 69 12.88 -23.65 8.40
CA LEU A 69 11.84 -23.22 9.32
C LEU A 69 10.64 -24.16 9.26
N ASN A 70 10.02 -24.39 10.42
CA ASN A 70 8.73 -25.04 10.51
C ASN A 70 7.70 -24.01 10.96
N SER A 71 6.62 -23.84 10.21
CA SER A 71 5.48 -23.04 10.65
C SER A 71 4.66 -23.79 11.70
N GLY A 72 4.04 -23.06 12.62
CA GLY A 72 3.04 -23.61 13.54
C GLY A 72 1.83 -24.18 12.79
N GLU A 73 1.10 -25.08 13.46
CA GLU A 73 -0.11 -25.69 12.89
C GLU A 73 -1.32 -24.75 12.89
N TYR A 74 -1.33 -23.76 13.78
CA TYR A 74 -2.45 -22.84 13.98
C TYR A 74 -2.04 -21.39 13.74
N PHE A 75 -2.89 -20.68 13.02
CA PHE A 75 -2.79 -19.23 12.83
C PHE A 75 -3.11 -18.52 14.14
N ASP A 76 -2.25 -17.58 14.52
CA ASP A 76 -2.47 -16.71 15.66
C ASP A 76 -3.28 -15.50 15.20
N TYR A 77 -4.49 -15.35 15.72
CA TYR A 77 -5.39 -14.25 15.35
C TYR A 77 -5.08 -12.95 16.08
N GLU A 78 -4.33 -13.00 17.19
CA GLU A 78 -3.86 -11.79 17.88
C GLU A 78 -2.69 -11.20 17.10
N MET A 79 -1.73 -12.04 16.71
CA MET A 79 -0.57 -11.63 15.92
C MET A 79 -0.87 -11.52 14.42
N ASN A 80 -2.03 -12.00 13.98
CA ASN A 80 -2.44 -12.13 12.58
C ASN A 80 -1.38 -12.85 11.70
N GLN A 81 -0.70 -13.86 12.26
CA GLN A 81 0.43 -14.54 11.62
C GLN A 81 0.54 -16.02 12.03
N LEU A 82 1.31 -16.81 11.27
CA LEU A 82 1.79 -18.13 11.71
C LEU A 82 3.13 -17.98 12.45
N PRO A 83 3.32 -18.62 13.62
CA PRO A 83 4.61 -18.63 14.29
C PRO A 83 5.61 -19.55 13.58
N TYR A 84 6.88 -19.18 13.52
CA TYR A 84 7.95 -19.95 12.89
C TYR A 84 9.01 -20.45 13.89
N TYR A 85 9.41 -21.71 13.72
CA TYR A 85 10.32 -22.41 14.61
C TYR A 85 11.54 -22.94 13.87
N PHE A 86 12.71 -22.85 14.50
CA PHE A 86 13.95 -23.46 14.05
C PHE A 86 14.42 -24.47 15.11
N GLN A 87 14.61 -25.73 14.71
CA GLN A 87 15.00 -26.83 15.61
C GLN A 87 14.07 -26.98 16.84
N GLY A 88 12.77 -26.74 16.63
CA GLY A 88 11.75 -26.84 17.69
C GLY A 88 11.76 -25.69 18.71
N GLN A 89 12.49 -24.60 18.45
CA GLN A 89 12.51 -23.40 19.28
C GLN A 89 11.97 -22.19 18.49
N PRO A 90 11.35 -21.19 19.16
CA PRO A 90 10.97 -19.94 18.53
C PRO A 90 12.12 -19.32 17.74
N PHE A 91 11.90 -19.01 16.47
CA PHE A 91 12.97 -18.50 15.63
C PHE A 91 13.22 -17.01 15.89
N THR A 92 14.48 -16.64 16.09
CA THR A 92 14.94 -15.24 16.09
C THR A 92 16.14 -15.17 15.16
N GLY A 93 15.96 -14.53 14.01
CA GLY A 93 16.98 -14.52 12.97
C GLY A 93 16.49 -14.02 11.62
N ILE A 94 17.35 -14.13 10.61
CA ILE A 94 17.03 -13.88 9.21
C ILE A 94 16.87 -15.21 8.48
N ALA A 95 15.80 -15.35 7.73
CA ALA A 95 15.62 -16.44 6.77
C ALA A 95 15.73 -15.93 5.33
N TYR A 96 16.37 -16.72 4.48
CA TYR A 96 16.56 -16.44 3.05
C TYR A 96 15.81 -17.48 2.23
N GLU A 97 14.92 -17.04 1.35
CA GLU A 97 14.19 -17.91 0.43
C GLU A 97 14.84 -17.82 -0.96
N TYR A 98 15.03 -18.98 -1.60
CA TYR A 98 15.67 -19.09 -2.90
C TYR A 98 14.76 -19.71 -3.94
N ARG A 99 14.89 -19.26 -5.19
CA ARG A 99 14.22 -19.87 -6.34
C ARG A 99 15.09 -19.78 -7.58
N PHE A 100 15.33 -20.92 -8.24
CA PHE A 100 16.18 -21.03 -9.42
C PHE A 100 17.58 -20.44 -9.22
N GLY A 101 18.12 -20.54 -7.99
CA GLY A 101 19.43 -19.99 -7.63
C GLY A 101 19.43 -18.49 -7.29
N PHE A 102 18.31 -17.78 -7.44
CA PHE A 102 18.17 -16.38 -7.07
C PHE A 102 17.54 -16.23 -5.69
N VAL A 103 17.93 -15.18 -4.96
CA VAL A 103 17.25 -14.78 -3.72
C VAL A 103 15.85 -14.30 -4.09
N LEU A 104 14.85 -15.02 -3.60
CA LEU A 104 13.44 -14.69 -3.77
C LEU A 104 12.99 -13.73 -2.66
N ALA A 105 13.38 -13.98 -1.42
CA ALA A 105 13.01 -13.14 -0.30
C ALA A 105 14.02 -13.21 0.86
N GLU A 106 13.97 -12.19 1.70
CA GLU A 106 14.61 -12.15 3.02
C GLU A 106 13.54 -11.78 4.06
N ALA A 107 13.62 -12.41 5.23
CA ALA A 107 12.64 -12.23 6.29
C ALA A 107 13.33 -12.20 7.66
N ILE A 108 13.08 -11.15 8.46
CA ILE A 108 13.48 -11.07 9.86
C ILE A 108 12.36 -11.59 10.73
N PHE A 109 12.70 -12.52 11.61
CA PHE A 109 11.82 -13.05 12.64
C PHE A 109 12.35 -12.72 14.03
N ILE A 110 11.45 -12.34 14.94
CA ILE A 110 11.74 -12.18 16.36
C ILE A 110 10.75 -13.03 17.15
N ASN A 111 11.26 -13.97 17.94
CA ASN A 111 10.44 -14.87 18.77
C ASN A 111 9.27 -15.52 18.01
N SER A 112 9.57 -16.12 16.85
CA SER A 112 8.63 -16.75 15.91
C SER A 112 7.86 -15.84 14.96
N TRP A 113 7.83 -14.53 15.19
CA TRP A 113 6.96 -13.61 14.44
C TRP A 113 7.71 -12.88 13.34
N LEU A 114 7.08 -12.70 12.19
CA LEU A 114 7.64 -11.96 11.07
C LEU A 114 7.56 -10.45 11.36
N VAL A 115 8.74 -9.82 11.46
CA VAL A 115 8.88 -8.39 11.74
C VAL A 115 9.16 -7.60 10.47
N GLU A 116 9.96 -8.13 9.56
CA GLU A 116 10.28 -7.44 8.32
C GLU A 116 10.50 -8.45 7.20
N TYR A 117 10.00 -8.14 6.00
CA TYR A 117 10.06 -8.99 4.83
C TYR A 117 10.35 -8.15 3.59
N ILE A 118 11.25 -8.64 2.74
CA ILE A 118 11.50 -8.04 1.42
C ILE A 118 11.63 -9.16 0.40
N SER A 119 11.00 -8.99 -0.76
CA SER A 119 11.07 -9.95 -1.85
C SER A 119 11.32 -9.34 -3.20
N PHE A 120 11.82 -10.20 -4.10
CA PHE A 120 12.32 -9.83 -5.40
C PHE A 120 11.72 -10.73 -6.48
N PHE A 121 11.75 -10.26 -7.73
CA PHE A 121 11.49 -11.15 -8.86
C PHE A 121 12.69 -12.08 -9.07
N ALA A 122 12.44 -13.40 -9.00
CA ALA A 122 13.43 -14.45 -9.24
C ALA A 122 13.66 -14.68 -10.76
N ASP A 123 13.92 -13.60 -11.48
CA ASP A 123 14.11 -13.57 -12.94
C ASP A 123 15.46 -12.96 -13.36
N GLY A 124 16.36 -12.76 -12.39
CA GLY A 124 17.68 -12.15 -12.61
C GLY A 124 17.67 -10.64 -12.83
N THR A 125 16.54 -9.95 -12.64
CA THR A 125 16.48 -8.49 -12.81
C THR A 125 16.83 -7.71 -11.54
N GLY A 126 16.73 -8.34 -10.37
CA GLY A 126 16.96 -7.66 -9.09
C GLY A 126 15.86 -6.66 -8.70
N ARG A 127 14.70 -6.74 -9.36
CA ARG A 127 13.54 -5.89 -9.12
C ARG A 127 12.89 -6.25 -7.78
N LEU A 128 12.54 -5.23 -7.02
CA LEU A 128 11.67 -5.38 -5.86
C LEU A 128 10.31 -5.88 -6.32
N LYS A 129 9.74 -6.77 -5.52
CA LYS A 129 8.38 -7.29 -5.69
C LYS A 129 7.50 -6.84 -4.53
N ARG A 130 7.98 -7.01 -3.30
CA ARG A 130 7.22 -6.67 -2.10
C ARG A 130 8.13 -6.24 -0.96
N TYR A 131 7.62 -5.37 -0.11
CA TYR A 131 8.20 -5.04 1.18
C TYR A 131 7.08 -5.00 2.23
N GLU A 132 7.31 -5.64 3.36
CA GLU A 132 6.41 -5.61 4.51
C GLU A 132 7.22 -5.35 5.77
N LYS A 133 6.70 -4.50 6.66
CA LYS A 133 7.26 -4.31 7.98
C LYS A 133 6.13 -4.26 8.99
N ASN A 134 6.22 -5.13 9.97
CA ASN A 134 5.33 -5.18 11.12
C ASN A 134 6.17 -4.79 12.32
N ASP A 135 6.12 -3.52 12.70
CA ASP A 135 6.69 -3.07 13.97
C ASP A 135 5.76 -3.56 15.09
N ILE A 136 5.90 -4.84 15.40
CA ILE A 136 5.32 -5.53 16.55
C ILE A 136 6.32 -5.34 17.68
N ASP A 137 6.13 -4.32 18.49
CA ASP A 137 6.93 -4.18 19.69
C ASP A 137 6.36 -5.11 20.79
N ILE A 138 7.01 -6.26 20.97
CA ILE A 138 6.68 -7.22 22.05
C ILE A 138 6.91 -6.66 23.47
N THR A 139 7.46 -5.44 23.58
CA THR A 139 7.76 -4.74 24.84
C THR A 139 6.99 -3.42 25.01
N GLU A 140 6.54 -2.76 23.94
CA GLU A 140 5.70 -1.56 23.99
C GLU A 140 4.21 -1.93 23.95
N THR A 141 3.49 -1.56 25.00
CA THR A 141 2.05 -1.77 25.17
C THR A 141 1.18 -0.77 24.38
N THR A 142 1.72 -0.11 23.34
CA THR A 142 1.17 1.16 22.81
C THR A 142 0.79 1.16 21.32
N GLY A 143 0.79 0.02 20.64
CA GLY A 143 0.18 -0.14 19.31
C GLY A 143 1.08 -0.76 18.25
N ASP A 144 0.45 -1.29 17.19
CA ASP A 144 1.13 -1.89 16.04
C ASP A 144 1.21 -0.89 14.89
N ARG A 145 2.34 -0.94 14.16
CA ARG A 145 2.51 -0.20 12.91
C ARG A 145 2.95 -1.11 11.79
N GLU A 146 2.21 -1.05 10.69
CA GLU A 146 2.43 -1.90 9.53
C GLU A 146 2.68 -1.06 8.28
N TRP A 147 3.58 -1.54 7.43
CA TRP A 147 3.77 -1.06 6.07
C TRP A 147 3.71 -2.23 5.10
N TYR A 148 3.04 -2.02 3.99
CA TYR A 148 3.02 -2.93 2.86
C TYR A 148 3.27 -2.13 1.57
N LEU A 149 4.28 -2.52 0.81
CA LEU A 149 4.58 -1.92 -0.49
C LEU A 149 4.73 -3.04 -1.53
N GLU A 150 4.11 -2.86 -2.68
CA GLU A 150 4.13 -3.82 -3.78
C GLU A 150 4.57 -3.14 -5.08
N TRP A 151 5.36 -3.87 -5.85
CA TRP A 151 5.86 -3.46 -7.15
C TRP A 151 5.42 -4.42 -8.24
N GLU A 152 5.03 -3.85 -9.37
CA GLU A 152 4.73 -4.57 -10.60
C GLU A 152 5.35 -3.81 -11.78
N ASN A 153 5.91 -4.53 -12.76
CA ASN A 153 6.45 -3.92 -13.99
C ASN A 153 7.45 -2.75 -13.79
N ASN A 154 8.25 -2.75 -12.73
CA ASN A 154 9.18 -1.66 -12.33
C ASN A 154 8.54 -0.39 -11.75
N ALA A 155 7.25 -0.42 -11.42
CA ALA A 155 6.56 0.66 -10.75
C ALA A 155 6.01 0.17 -9.41
N CYS A 156 5.92 1.06 -8.42
CA CYS A 156 5.16 0.78 -7.23
C CYS A 156 3.68 0.74 -7.62
N LYS A 157 3.00 -0.36 -7.30
CA LYS A 157 1.59 -0.60 -7.63
C LYS A 157 0.69 -0.26 -6.46
N ARG A 158 1.14 -0.54 -5.24
CA ARG A 158 0.38 -0.35 -4.01
C ARG A 158 1.28 0.05 -2.85
N ILE A 159 0.77 0.95 -2.02
CA ILE A 159 1.35 1.28 -0.71
C ILE A 159 0.21 1.27 0.31
N GLU A 160 0.44 0.65 1.44
CA GLU A 160 -0.45 0.65 2.59
C GLU A 160 0.37 0.96 3.85
N SER A 161 -0.12 1.90 4.66
CA SER A 161 0.39 2.16 6.00
C SER A 161 -0.76 2.12 6.98
N ARG A 162 -0.57 1.34 8.04
CA ARG A 162 -1.58 1.10 9.07
C ARG A 162 -0.98 1.35 10.45
N TYR A 163 -1.80 1.92 11.33
CA TYR A 163 -1.49 2.10 12.73
C TYR A 163 -2.70 1.73 13.58
N LEU A 164 -2.45 1.02 14.67
CA LEU A 164 -3.48 0.65 15.64
C LEU A 164 -2.92 0.84 17.05
N ASP A 165 -3.45 1.81 17.78
CA ASP A 165 -3.14 2.01 19.19
C ASP A 165 -3.99 1.06 20.06
N TYR A 166 -3.33 0.33 20.96
CA TYR A 166 -3.98 -0.55 21.93
C TYR A 166 -4.20 0.10 23.30
N ALA A 167 -3.68 1.32 23.50
CA ALA A 167 -3.94 2.11 24.69
C ALA A 167 -5.28 2.85 24.59
N GLU A 168 -5.82 3.30 25.74
CA GLU A 168 -7.14 3.94 25.92
C GLU A 168 -7.39 5.22 25.08
N THR A 169 -6.45 5.60 24.20
CA THR A 169 -6.53 6.70 23.25
C THR A 169 -7.27 6.35 21.95
N ASP A 170 -7.54 5.06 21.67
CA ASP A 170 -8.34 4.56 20.53
C ASP A 170 -7.91 5.16 19.16
N HIS A 171 -6.61 5.44 18.96
CA HIS A 171 -6.12 5.99 17.71
C HIS A 171 -5.79 4.86 16.72
N SER A 172 -6.62 4.71 15.69
CA SER A 172 -6.33 3.90 14.51
C SER A 172 -6.17 4.78 13.27
N GLY A 173 -5.48 4.25 12.27
CA GLY A 173 -5.35 4.86 10.96
C GLY A 173 -5.05 3.81 9.91
N ASN A 174 -5.59 3.99 8.71
CA ASN A 174 -5.16 3.25 7.53
C ASN A 174 -5.13 4.17 6.31
N LEU A 175 -4.02 4.15 5.59
CA LEU A 175 -3.85 4.86 4.32
C LEU A 175 -3.37 3.86 3.27
N GLU A 176 -4.20 3.64 2.27
CA GLU A 176 -3.90 2.74 1.16
C GLU A 176 -4.00 3.49 -0.17
N LEU A 177 -2.97 3.32 -0.99
CA LEU A 177 -2.77 4.00 -2.27
C LEU A 177 -2.54 2.96 -3.36
N HIS A 178 -3.28 3.06 -4.46
CA HIS A 178 -3.05 2.28 -5.67
C HIS A 178 -2.62 3.19 -6.80
N PHE A 179 -1.64 2.74 -7.58
CA PHE A 179 -1.02 3.51 -8.65
C PHE A 179 -1.28 2.87 -10.01
N ASN A 180 -1.51 3.71 -11.02
CA ASN A 180 -1.55 3.28 -12.41
C ASN A 180 -0.13 3.11 -13.00
N GLU A 181 -0.03 2.68 -14.26
CA GLU A 181 1.25 2.50 -14.97
C GLU A 181 2.04 3.80 -15.14
N GLN A 182 1.37 4.96 -15.09
CA GLN A 182 1.98 6.29 -15.16
C GLN A 182 2.46 6.78 -13.79
N LYS A 183 2.42 5.93 -12.75
CA LYS A 183 2.80 6.26 -11.35
C LYS A 183 1.93 7.35 -10.72
N GLN A 184 0.70 7.49 -11.22
CA GLN A 184 -0.30 8.36 -10.63
C GLN A 184 -1.22 7.55 -9.73
N ILE A 185 -1.73 8.18 -8.68
CA ILE A 185 -2.68 7.58 -7.76
C ILE A 185 -4.03 7.45 -8.46
N GLU A 186 -4.49 6.21 -8.65
CA GLU A 186 -5.81 5.89 -9.22
C GLU A 186 -6.86 5.60 -8.14
N GLN A 187 -6.40 5.20 -6.94
CA GLN A 187 -7.28 5.00 -5.78
C GLN A 187 -6.60 5.43 -4.49
N VAL A 188 -7.37 6.06 -3.61
CA VAL A 188 -6.98 6.38 -2.23
C VAL A 188 -8.04 5.88 -1.27
N ILE A 189 -7.63 5.15 -0.23
CA ILE A 189 -8.49 4.72 0.87
C ILE A 189 -7.93 5.29 2.16
N ILE A 190 -8.73 6.11 2.84
CA ILE A 190 -8.35 6.78 4.09
C ILE A 190 -9.34 6.36 5.18
N LYS A 191 -8.87 5.66 6.21
CA LYS A 191 -9.69 5.29 7.36
C LYS A 191 -9.10 5.89 8.61
N ASP A 192 -9.99 6.41 9.47
CA ASP A 192 -9.66 6.99 10.76
C ASP A 192 -8.60 8.10 10.65
N ASP A 193 -7.60 8.13 11.54
CA ASP A 193 -6.64 9.21 11.62
C ASP A 193 -5.45 9.02 10.66
N TYR A 194 -5.54 9.65 9.48
CA TYR A 194 -4.50 9.58 8.46
C TYR A 194 -3.17 10.23 8.89
N ALA A 195 -3.16 11.10 9.90
CA ALA A 195 -1.94 11.79 10.31
C ALA A 195 -0.91 10.80 10.88
N TYR A 196 -1.37 9.77 11.61
CA TYR A 196 -0.52 8.72 12.17
C TYR A 196 0.09 7.81 11.10
N VAL A 197 -0.62 7.61 9.98
CA VAL A 197 -0.20 6.76 8.85
C VAL A 197 0.36 7.54 7.67
N SER A 198 0.71 8.80 7.88
CA SER A 198 1.25 9.67 6.82
C SER A 198 2.66 9.29 6.34
N LEU A 199 3.45 8.56 7.14
CA LEU A 199 4.73 7.99 6.70
C LEU A 199 4.47 6.72 5.89
N LEU A 200 4.70 6.81 4.58
CA LEU A 200 4.41 5.78 3.59
C LEU A 200 5.60 4.86 3.31
N VAL A 201 6.82 5.41 3.33
CA VAL A 201 8.03 4.68 2.91
C VAL A 201 9.04 4.65 4.07
N PRO A 202 9.14 3.56 4.84
CA PRO A 202 9.93 3.52 6.06
C PRO A 202 11.45 3.45 5.81
N ARG A 203 11.91 3.18 4.59
CA ARG A 203 13.32 3.00 4.23
C ARG A 203 13.73 3.71 2.94
N ASP A 204 14.99 4.14 2.84
CA ASP A 204 15.49 4.94 1.70
C ASP A 204 15.84 4.10 0.47
N ASP A 205 16.13 2.82 0.67
CA ASP A 205 16.65 1.91 -0.36
C ASP A 205 15.55 1.21 -1.18
N LEU A 206 14.27 1.55 -0.96
CA LEU A 206 13.12 1.01 -1.69
C LEU A 206 12.91 1.63 -3.08
N GLY A 207 13.76 2.58 -3.48
CA GLY A 207 13.71 3.19 -4.82
C GLY A 207 12.52 4.13 -5.03
N LEU A 208 11.98 4.69 -3.94
CA LEU A 208 10.95 5.73 -3.95
C LEU A 208 11.56 7.06 -3.51
N ASP A 209 11.19 8.13 -4.19
CA ASP A 209 11.71 9.50 -4.02
C ASP A 209 10.82 10.36 -3.11
N PHE A 210 9.98 9.74 -2.28
CA PHE A 210 9.12 10.38 -1.29
C PHE A 210 9.08 9.53 -0.02
N LYS A 211 8.72 10.15 1.10
CA LYS A 211 8.59 9.48 2.40
C LYS A 211 7.18 9.53 2.94
N THR A 212 6.59 10.70 2.88
CA THR A 212 5.28 10.96 3.46
C THR A 212 4.22 11.13 2.38
N PHE A 213 2.96 11.07 2.81
CA PHE A 213 1.85 11.36 1.92
C PHE A 213 1.87 12.82 1.42
N ASP A 214 2.29 13.77 2.26
CA ASP A 214 2.43 15.17 1.83
C ASP A 214 3.54 15.37 0.79
N ASP A 215 4.68 14.67 0.92
CA ASP A 215 5.73 14.68 -0.11
C ASP A 215 5.17 14.20 -1.46
N LEU A 216 4.32 13.17 -1.42
CA LEU A 216 3.68 12.61 -2.59
C LEU A 216 2.66 13.60 -3.19
N LEU A 217 1.81 14.21 -2.37
CA LEU A 217 0.83 15.21 -2.78
C LEU A 217 1.46 16.54 -3.24
N ALA A 218 2.74 16.77 -2.96
CA ALA A 218 3.48 17.92 -3.49
C ALA A 218 3.92 17.71 -4.95
N LYS A 219 3.85 16.47 -5.46
CA LYS A 219 4.20 16.18 -6.85
C LYS A 219 3.14 16.71 -7.80
N GLN A 220 3.61 17.21 -8.94
CA GLN A 220 2.76 17.66 -10.02
C GLN A 220 2.01 16.46 -10.62
N ASP A 221 0.72 16.65 -10.94
CA ASP A 221 -0.11 15.70 -11.69
C ASP A 221 -0.16 14.30 -11.04
N ILE A 222 -0.15 14.24 -9.71
CA ILE A 222 -0.04 13.00 -8.94
C ILE A 222 -1.30 12.12 -9.01
N PHE A 223 -2.48 12.72 -9.18
CA PHE A 223 -3.72 11.96 -9.32
C PHE A 223 -3.96 11.58 -10.78
N ALA A 224 -4.47 10.37 -10.99
CA ALA A 224 -4.84 9.89 -12.32
C ALA A 224 -6.10 10.60 -12.85
N ASP A 225 -6.30 10.52 -14.17
CA ASP A 225 -7.52 11.02 -14.82
C ASP A 225 -8.79 10.39 -14.23
N ASN A 226 -8.72 9.11 -13.85
CA ASN A 226 -9.78 8.38 -13.17
C ASN A 226 -9.32 8.13 -11.73
N LEU A 227 -9.96 8.79 -10.78
CA LEU A 227 -9.59 8.75 -9.37
C LEU A 227 -10.77 8.26 -8.53
N SER A 228 -10.53 7.24 -7.71
CA SER A 228 -11.48 6.77 -6.70
C SER A 228 -10.97 7.12 -5.29
N ILE A 229 -11.76 7.86 -4.51
CA ILE A 229 -11.42 8.28 -3.15
C ILE A 229 -12.42 7.68 -2.17
N TRP A 230 -11.91 6.91 -1.21
CA TRP A 230 -12.71 6.16 -0.26
C TRP A 230 -12.57 6.75 1.14
N SER A 231 -13.69 6.91 1.83
CA SER A 231 -13.76 7.28 3.25
C SER A 231 -13.08 8.60 3.66
N ILE A 232 -12.83 9.49 2.69
CA ILE A 232 -12.25 10.80 2.97
C ILE A 232 -13.22 11.72 3.75
N GLU A 233 -12.65 12.47 4.70
CA GLU A 233 -13.35 13.53 5.44
C GLU A 233 -13.53 14.80 4.60
N ASP A 234 -14.64 15.52 4.82
CA ASP A 234 -14.97 16.74 4.07
C ASP A 234 -13.88 17.82 4.17
N SER A 235 -13.25 17.96 5.34
CA SER A 235 -12.20 18.95 5.58
C SER A 235 -10.95 18.67 4.75
N LEU A 236 -10.53 17.40 4.65
CA LEU A 236 -9.38 16.99 3.85
C LEU A 236 -9.67 17.10 2.36
N PHE A 237 -10.87 16.68 1.93
CA PHE A 237 -11.28 16.82 0.53
C PHE A 237 -11.33 18.31 0.10
N ASN A 238 -11.84 19.20 0.95
CA ASN A 238 -11.79 20.64 0.71
C ASN A 238 -10.35 21.15 0.56
N GLN A 239 -9.41 20.68 1.38
CA GLN A 239 -7.99 21.06 1.23
C GLN A 239 -7.42 20.63 -0.13
N TRP A 240 -7.79 19.44 -0.62
CA TRP A 240 -7.35 18.96 -1.93
C TRP A 240 -7.93 19.79 -3.08
N LEU A 241 -9.20 20.19 -2.96
CA LEU A 241 -9.84 21.12 -3.90
C LEU A 241 -9.13 22.48 -3.89
N ASP A 242 -8.89 23.07 -2.72
CA ASP A 242 -8.30 24.41 -2.59
C ASP A 242 -6.82 24.45 -3.03
N ARG A 243 -6.09 23.34 -2.86
CA ARG A 243 -4.73 23.15 -3.40
C ARG A 243 -4.71 22.89 -4.90
N GLY A 244 -5.85 22.67 -5.54
CA GLY A 244 -5.96 22.38 -6.97
C GLY A 244 -5.44 20.99 -7.36
N LEU A 245 -5.33 20.06 -6.42
CA LEU A 245 -4.80 18.71 -6.69
C LEU A 245 -5.71 17.94 -7.66
N LEU A 246 -7.00 18.22 -7.64
CA LEU A 246 -8.03 17.52 -8.43
C LEU A 246 -8.27 18.16 -9.81
N ASN A 247 -7.53 19.21 -10.20
CA ASN A 247 -7.82 20.01 -11.39
C ASN A 247 -7.73 19.25 -12.72
N GLN A 248 -6.98 18.16 -12.77
CA GLN A 248 -6.79 17.34 -13.98
C GLN A 248 -7.67 16.09 -14.01
N VAL A 249 -8.31 15.74 -12.87
CA VAL A 249 -9.18 14.58 -12.76
C VAL A 249 -10.37 14.73 -13.71
N LYS A 250 -10.63 13.71 -14.51
CA LYS A 250 -11.74 13.64 -15.48
C LYS A 250 -12.90 12.81 -14.97
N GLN A 251 -12.62 11.75 -14.21
CA GLN A 251 -13.62 10.91 -13.57
C GLN A 251 -13.28 10.80 -12.10
N LEU A 252 -14.17 11.25 -11.24
CA LEU A 252 -14.01 11.20 -9.79
C LEU A 252 -15.09 10.31 -9.19
N GLU A 253 -14.67 9.29 -8.45
CA GLU A 253 -15.54 8.48 -7.61
C GLU A 253 -15.29 8.83 -6.13
N LEU A 254 -16.36 9.12 -5.41
CA LEU A 254 -16.37 9.30 -3.96
C LEU A 254 -17.12 8.13 -3.34
N PHE A 255 -16.40 7.20 -2.74
CA PHE A 255 -16.95 5.96 -2.17
C PHE A 255 -16.99 6.04 -0.64
N HIS A 256 -18.18 5.92 -0.06
CA HIS A 256 -18.42 5.95 1.39
C HIS A 256 -17.71 7.10 2.11
N THR A 257 -17.78 8.30 1.52
CA THR A 257 -17.08 9.49 2.03
C THR A 257 -17.97 10.31 2.96
N ASN A 258 -17.35 11.15 3.79
CA ASN A 258 -18.05 12.13 4.61
C ASN A 258 -18.12 13.52 3.96
N VAL A 259 -17.84 13.62 2.66
CA VAL A 259 -17.93 14.87 1.89
C VAL A 259 -19.35 15.42 1.97
N GLN A 260 -19.45 16.70 2.30
CA GLN A 260 -20.71 17.39 2.52
C GLN A 260 -21.31 17.86 1.18
N PRO A 261 -22.64 17.86 1.04
CA PRO A 261 -23.33 18.34 -0.16
C PRO A 261 -22.89 19.74 -0.61
N LEU A 262 -22.61 20.64 0.33
CA LEU A 262 -22.10 21.98 0.01
C LEU A 262 -20.71 21.95 -0.64
N THR A 263 -19.84 21.04 -0.21
CA THR A 263 -18.51 20.84 -0.80
C THR A 263 -18.62 20.27 -2.21
N ILE A 264 -19.60 19.38 -2.48
CA ILE A 264 -19.89 18.89 -3.83
C ILE A 264 -20.18 20.05 -4.79
N THR A 265 -20.89 21.10 -4.36
CA THR A 265 -21.12 22.26 -5.23
C THR A 265 -19.86 23.04 -5.60
N LYS A 266 -18.74 22.88 -4.86
CA LYS A 266 -17.45 23.49 -5.21
C LYS A 266 -16.73 22.76 -6.33
N ILE A 267 -17.13 21.53 -6.64
CA ILE A 267 -16.57 20.72 -7.73
C ILE A 267 -16.77 21.39 -9.10
N GLN A 268 -17.72 22.33 -9.23
CA GLN A 268 -17.87 23.18 -10.43
C GLN A 268 -16.59 23.91 -10.87
N LYS A 269 -15.60 24.05 -9.95
CA LYS A 269 -14.28 24.62 -10.25
C LYS A 269 -13.35 23.66 -11.01
N LEU A 270 -13.66 22.36 -11.01
CA LEU A 270 -12.87 21.32 -11.67
C LEU A 270 -13.24 21.27 -13.16
N HIS A 271 -12.65 22.16 -13.95
CA HIS A 271 -12.98 22.30 -15.38
C HIS A 271 -12.68 21.07 -16.24
N SER A 272 -11.81 20.17 -15.77
CA SER A 272 -11.49 18.92 -16.47
C SER A 272 -12.46 17.79 -16.16
N LEU A 273 -13.29 17.93 -15.12
CA LEU A 273 -14.14 16.86 -14.64
C LEU A 273 -15.31 16.64 -15.61
N GLN A 274 -15.45 15.39 -16.05
CA GLN A 274 -16.48 14.94 -16.98
C GLN A 274 -17.52 14.07 -16.28
N GLN A 275 -17.10 13.33 -15.25
CA GLN A 275 -17.98 12.46 -14.47
C GLN A 275 -17.69 12.56 -12.98
N LEU A 276 -18.75 12.62 -12.17
CA LEU A 276 -18.73 12.48 -10.73
C LEU A 276 -19.66 11.34 -10.31
N LYS A 277 -19.08 10.32 -9.68
CA LYS A 277 -19.83 9.23 -9.05
C LYS A 277 -19.73 9.36 -7.53
N ILE A 278 -20.87 9.30 -6.85
CA ILE A 278 -20.93 9.22 -5.39
C ILE A 278 -21.62 7.92 -5.02
N SER A 279 -20.89 7.04 -4.35
CA SER A 279 -21.40 5.76 -3.83
C SER A 279 -21.51 5.83 -2.32
N GLU A 280 -22.71 5.66 -1.82
CA GLU A 280 -23.05 5.74 -0.42
C GLU A 280 -23.43 4.38 0.15
N TRP A 281 -23.38 4.25 1.48
CA TRP A 281 -23.78 3.02 2.16
C TRP A 281 -25.22 2.64 1.83
N LYS A 282 -25.40 1.39 1.42
CA LYS A 282 -26.72 0.78 1.28
C LYS A 282 -27.48 0.80 2.60
N ILE A 283 -28.79 1.01 2.49
CA ILE A 283 -29.71 0.90 3.63
C ILE A 283 -30.28 -0.52 3.66
N TYR A 284 -30.05 -1.24 4.76
CA TYR A 284 -30.67 -2.53 5.04
C TYR A 284 -31.89 -2.38 5.96
N GLU A 285 -32.87 -3.28 5.82
CA GLU A 285 -34.08 -3.29 6.67
C GLU A 285 -33.75 -3.49 8.16
N THR A 286 -32.64 -4.15 8.45
CA THR A 286 -32.14 -4.44 9.79
C THR A 286 -31.37 -3.28 10.42
N ASP A 287 -31.14 -2.19 9.68
CA ASP A 287 -30.39 -1.06 10.19
C ASP A 287 -31.15 -0.30 11.27
N LYS A 288 -30.39 0.39 12.13
CA LYS A 288 -30.97 1.21 13.19
C LYS A 288 -31.85 2.31 12.57
N PRO A 289 -33.08 2.54 13.07
CA PRO A 289 -33.99 3.55 12.50
C PRO A 289 -33.38 4.96 12.38
N LEU A 290 -32.50 5.33 13.32
CA LEU A 290 -31.80 6.62 13.27
C LEU A 290 -30.83 6.70 12.09
N PHE A 291 -30.05 5.64 11.83
CA PHE A 291 -29.15 5.55 10.69
C PHE A 291 -29.93 5.62 9.38
N ILE A 292 -31.01 4.84 9.24
CA ILE A 292 -31.88 4.88 8.05
C ILE A 292 -32.37 6.30 7.77
N LYS A 293 -32.81 7.02 8.80
CA LYS A 293 -33.29 8.39 8.66
C LYS A 293 -32.18 9.35 8.21
N GLN A 294 -31.00 9.26 8.83
CA GLN A 294 -29.84 10.09 8.50
C GLN A 294 -29.34 9.83 7.07
N GLN A 295 -29.25 8.56 6.68
CA GLN A 295 -28.78 8.16 5.36
C GLN A 295 -29.75 8.58 4.26
N LYS A 296 -31.08 8.43 4.47
CA LYS A 296 -32.07 8.98 3.53
C LYS A 296 -31.98 10.50 3.40
N GLN A 297 -31.78 11.22 4.51
CA GLN A 297 -31.59 12.67 4.47
C GLN A 297 -30.36 13.04 3.63
N ARG A 298 -29.23 12.33 3.85
CA ARG A 298 -28.01 12.48 3.07
C ARG A 298 -28.26 12.24 1.57
N PHE A 299 -29.03 11.21 1.20
CA PHE A 299 -29.40 10.96 -0.20
C PHE A 299 -30.15 12.12 -0.83
N TYR A 300 -31.15 12.69 -0.14
CA TYR A 300 -31.90 13.86 -0.64
C TYR A 300 -30.99 15.08 -0.87
N GLU A 301 -30.09 15.35 0.08
CA GLU A 301 -29.18 16.50 0.00
C GLU A 301 -28.15 16.33 -1.11
N LEU A 302 -27.57 15.12 -1.26
CA LEU A 302 -26.64 14.81 -2.34
C LEU A 302 -27.31 14.85 -3.71
N ALA A 303 -28.50 14.26 -3.87
CA ALA A 303 -29.24 14.31 -5.14
C ALA A 303 -29.51 15.76 -5.57
N SER A 304 -29.90 16.61 -4.62
CA SER A 304 -30.11 18.04 -4.88
C SER A 304 -28.82 18.76 -5.29
N ALA A 305 -27.71 18.52 -4.59
CA ALA A 305 -26.41 19.12 -4.91
C ALA A 305 -25.89 18.65 -6.30
N LEU A 306 -26.03 17.36 -6.61
CA LEU A 306 -25.63 16.79 -7.90
C LEU A 306 -26.48 17.32 -9.05
N PHE A 307 -27.78 17.53 -8.84
CA PHE A 307 -28.65 18.17 -9.83
C PHE A 307 -28.14 19.58 -10.20
N LEU A 308 -27.83 20.40 -9.19
CA LEU A 308 -27.28 21.75 -9.41
C LEU A 308 -25.92 21.71 -10.12
N LEU A 309 -25.07 20.73 -9.79
CA LEU A 309 -23.79 20.54 -10.46
C LEU A 309 -23.97 20.15 -11.94
N LYS A 310 -24.91 19.25 -12.23
CA LYS A 310 -25.26 18.82 -13.58
C LYS A 310 -25.70 20.00 -14.45
N GLU A 311 -26.59 20.84 -13.93
CA GLU A 311 -27.09 22.04 -14.63
C GLU A 311 -26.01 23.10 -14.86
N SER A 312 -25.06 23.25 -13.93
CA SER A 312 -24.06 24.32 -13.99
C SER A 312 -22.83 23.99 -14.83
N CYS A 313 -22.42 22.72 -14.92
CA CYS A 313 -21.13 22.34 -15.51
C CYS A 313 -21.21 21.24 -16.56
N SER A 314 -22.40 20.73 -16.92
CA SER A 314 -22.55 19.64 -17.90
C SER A 314 -21.70 18.41 -17.58
N ILE A 315 -21.60 18.08 -16.28
CA ILE A 315 -20.90 16.91 -15.76
C ILE A 315 -21.90 15.75 -15.68
N ASP A 316 -21.47 14.55 -16.05
CA ASP A 316 -22.25 13.33 -15.79
C ASP A 316 -22.21 12.99 -14.30
N VAL A 317 -23.37 12.81 -13.69
CA VAL A 317 -23.49 12.58 -12.24
C VAL A 317 -24.20 11.27 -11.94
N ILE A 318 -23.61 10.50 -11.04
CA ILE A 318 -24.13 9.21 -10.58
C ILE A 318 -24.20 9.24 -9.06
N LEU A 319 -25.36 8.87 -8.51
CA LEU A 319 -25.56 8.66 -7.07
C LEU A 319 -26.08 7.23 -6.86
N GLU A 320 -25.34 6.43 -6.12
CA GLU A 320 -25.64 5.01 -5.88
C GLU A 320 -25.61 4.66 -4.38
N ASP A 321 -26.39 3.65 -3.99
CA ASP A 321 -26.38 3.04 -2.65
C ASP A 321 -25.69 1.66 -2.66
N ASP A 322 -24.46 1.63 -3.16
CA ASP A 322 -23.64 0.46 -3.52
C ASP A 322 -24.07 -0.31 -4.76
N ASP A 323 -25.37 -0.61 -4.88
CA ASP A 323 -25.86 -1.53 -5.92
C ASP A 323 -26.82 -0.86 -6.92
N GLU A 324 -27.55 0.19 -6.51
CA GLU A 324 -28.63 0.79 -7.30
C GLU A 324 -28.36 2.28 -7.54
N ASN A 325 -28.64 2.77 -8.75
CA ASN A 325 -28.67 4.20 -9.00
C ASN A 325 -29.92 4.80 -8.35
N ILE A 326 -29.70 5.66 -7.36
CA ILE A 326 -30.75 6.23 -6.52
C ILE A 326 -30.96 7.74 -6.78
N PHE A 327 -30.29 8.32 -7.78
CA PHE A 327 -30.35 9.75 -8.06
C PHE A 327 -31.79 10.26 -8.25
N GLU A 328 -32.54 9.70 -9.20
CA GLU A 328 -33.92 10.12 -9.48
C GLU A 328 -34.89 9.80 -8.35
N LYS A 329 -34.61 8.73 -7.58
CA LYS A 329 -35.43 8.30 -6.44
C LYS A 329 -35.45 9.35 -5.34
N TYR A 330 -34.29 9.94 -5.03
CA TYR A 330 -34.12 10.93 -3.96
C TYR A 330 -34.02 12.37 -4.44
N LEU A 331 -34.18 12.64 -5.73
CA LEU A 331 -34.34 14.01 -6.20
C LEU A 331 -35.69 14.59 -5.71
N PRO A 332 -35.77 15.85 -5.23
CA PRO A 332 -37.05 16.50 -4.94
C PRO A 332 -37.97 16.58 -6.17
N ASP A 333 -39.29 16.42 -5.98
CA ASP A 333 -40.27 16.34 -7.07
C ASP A 333 -40.31 17.59 -7.97
N ASP A 334 -40.04 18.77 -7.41
CA ASP A 334 -39.94 20.05 -8.12
C ASP A 334 -38.72 20.13 -9.04
N LEU A 335 -37.64 19.42 -8.69
CA LEU A 335 -36.44 19.30 -9.52
C LEU A 335 -36.58 18.18 -10.56
N LYS A 336 -37.28 17.08 -10.24
CA LYS A 336 -37.57 16.00 -11.22
C LYS A 336 -38.27 16.51 -12.47
N GLN A 337 -39.19 17.47 -12.31
CA GLN A 337 -39.93 18.08 -13.43
C GLN A 337 -39.04 18.85 -14.41
N GLN A 338 -37.79 19.15 -14.04
CA GLN A 338 -36.83 19.86 -14.88
C GLN A 338 -35.91 18.90 -15.66
N LEU A 339 -35.98 17.58 -15.40
CA LEU A 339 -35.19 16.56 -16.12
C LEU A 339 -35.81 16.14 -17.47
N THR A 340 -37.09 16.46 -17.71
CA THR A 340 -37.85 16.20 -18.95
C THR A 340 -37.87 17.41 -19.87
#